data_AF-E2D2K4-F1
#
_entry.id   AF-E2D2K4-F1
#
_cell.length_a   1.000
_cell.length_b   1.000
_cell.length_c   1.000
_cell.angle_alpha   90.00
_cell.angle_beta   90.00
_cell.angle_gamma   90.00
#
_symmetry.space_group_name_H-M   'P 1'
#
loop_
_entity.id
_entity.type
_entity.pdbx_description
1 polymer ?
#
loop_
_entity_poly.entity_id
_entity_poly.type
_entity_poly.pdbx_seq_one_letter_code
_entity_poly.pdbx_strand_id
1 'polypeptide(L)'
;MLLGRIHGGLDERRRDELLERFELDPRNKARTYSTGNRRKVALIAALATNAELLVLDEPTAGLDPLMEAAFRGALWSTTRRTARSTSSEPGEGPWLIQGPSTKAGGRVPA
;
A
#
# COMPACT_ATOMS: atom_id res chain seq x y z
N MET A 1 -13.75 -15.92 -13.77
CA MET A 1 -13.02 -15.11 -12.77
C MET A 1 -11.66 -14.75 -13.34
N LEU A 2 -11.49 -13.50 -13.77
CA LEU A 2 -10.33 -13.02 -14.54
C LEU A 2 -9.42 -12.16 -13.65
N LEU A 3 -8.78 -12.76 -12.65
CA LEU A 3 -7.92 -12.04 -11.67
C LEU A 3 -6.51 -12.66 -11.56
N GLY A 4 -6.02 -13.24 -12.66
CA GLY A 4 -4.88 -14.17 -12.60
C GLY A 4 -3.50 -13.64 -13.00
N ARG A 5 -3.34 -12.50 -13.70
CA ARG A 5 -2.05 -12.16 -14.32
C ARG A 5 -1.74 -10.66 -14.40
N ILE A 6 -1.85 -9.95 -13.28
CA ILE A 6 -1.37 -8.55 -13.14
C ILE A 6 -0.42 -8.41 -11.95
N HIS A 7 0.39 -9.44 -11.69
CA HIS A 7 1.49 -9.31 -10.73
C HIS A 7 2.76 -9.16 -11.56
N GLY A 8 3.27 -7.94 -11.66
CA GLY A 8 4.67 -7.75 -12.03
C GLY A 8 5.55 -8.56 -11.07
N GLY A 9 6.71 -9.02 -11.52
CA GLY A 9 7.55 -9.94 -10.74
C GLY A 9 7.82 -9.47 -9.31
N LEU A 10 8.16 -10.40 -8.43
CA LEU A 10 8.52 -10.11 -7.04
C LEU A 10 9.92 -9.48 -6.97
N ASP A 11 10.04 -8.32 -6.32
CA ASP A 11 11.33 -7.75 -5.94
C ASP A 11 11.81 -8.43 -4.64
N GLU A 12 12.66 -9.43 -4.77
CA GLU A 12 13.16 -10.23 -3.64
C GLU A 12 13.97 -9.39 -2.65
N ARG A 13 14.76 -8.43 -3.14
CA ARG A 13 15.52 -7.51 -2.30
C ARG A 13 14.58 -6.66 -1.46
N ARG A 14 13.51 -6.15 -2.08
CA ARG A 14 12.48 -5.36 -1.37
C ARG A 14 11.69 -6.21 -0.37
N ARG A 15 11.36 -7.45 -0.73
CA ARG A 15 10.75 -8.41 0.19
C ARG A 15 11.62 -8.53 1.44
N ASP A 16 12.91 -8.79 1.28
CA ASP A 16 13.82 -9.05 2.40
C ASP A 16 13.99 -7.81 3.30
N GLU A 17 14.12 -6.61 2.71
CA GLU A 17 14.12 -5.34 3.45
C GLU A 17 12.86 -5.15 4.31
N LEU A 18 11.70 -5.47 3.74
CA LEU A 18 10.42 -5.29 4.43
C LEU A 18 10.22 -6.35 5.51
N LEU A 19 10.65 -7.59 5.29
CA LEU A 19 10.63 -8.65 6.30
C LEU A 19 11.48 -8.29 7.51
N GLU A 20 12.69 -7.77 7.29
CA GLU A 20 13.57 -7.30 8.35
C GLU A 20 12.96 -6.10 9.08
N ARG A 21 12.51 -5.08 8.34
CA ARG A 21 11.93 -3.85 8.92
C ARG A 21 10.70 -4.09 9.80
N PHE A 22 9.88 -5.08 9.46
CA PHE A 22 8.63 -5.38 10.17
C PHE A 22 8.74 -6.59 11.11
N GLU A 23 9.96 -7.08 11.33
CA GLU A 23 10.30 -8.20 12.21
C GLU A 23 9.43 -9.43 11.92
N LEU A 24 9.28 -9.77 10.64
CA LEU A 24 8.48 -10.89 10.19
C LEU A 24 9.38 -12.01 9.67
N ASP A 25 9.39 -13.15 10.36
CA ASP A 25 10.07 -14.34 9.88
C ASP A 25 9.16 -15.16 8.97
N PRO A 26 9.42 -15.22 7.64
CA PRO A 26 8.56 -15.89 6.67
C PRO A 26 8.57 -17.42 6.80
N ARG A 27 9.50 -18.00 7.60
CA ARG A 27 9.63 -19.46 7.79
C ARG A 27 8.54 -20.03 8.71
N ASN A 28 7.86 -19.18 9.48
CA ASN A 28 6.77 -19.59 10.32
C ASN A 28 5.55 -20.00 9.48
N LYS A 29 4.90 -21.11 9.86
CA LYS A 29 3.70 -21.59 9.16
C LYS A 29 2.60 -20.53 9.27
N ALA A 30 1.94 -20.17 8.17
CA ALA A 30 0.91 -19.11 8.14
C ALA A 30 -0.18 -19.24 9.23
N ARG A 31 -0.50 -20.47 9.65
CA ARG A 31 -1.46 -20.79 10.71
C ARG A 31 -1.05 -20.31 12.11
N THR A 32 0.24 -20.11 12.36
CA THR A 32 0.76 -19.69 13.67
C THR A 32 0.88 -18.17 13.81
N TYR A 33 0.62 -17.42 12.74
CA TYR A 33 0.65 -15.96 12.80
C TYR A 33 -0.53 -15.40 13.57
N SER A 34 -0.26 -14.42 14.43
CA SER A 34 -1.27 -13.51 14.95
C SER A 34 -2.01 -12.82 13.78
N THR A 35 -3.21 -12.31 14.05
CA THR A 35 -3.96 -11.52 13.05
C THR A 35 -3.13 -10.36 12.50
N GLY A 36 -2.35 -9.69 13.37
CA GLY A 36 -1.40 -8.66 12.96
C GLY A 36 -0.33 -9.18 12.00
N ASN A 37 0.35 -10.29 12.32
CA ASN A 37 1.38 -10.87 11.44
C ASN A 37 0.80 -11.35 10.10
N ARG A 38 -0.42 -11.90 10.07
CA ARG A 38 -1.09 -12.22 8.80
C ARG A 38 -1.30 -10.98 7.94
N ARG A 39 -1.63 -9.84 8.55
CA ARG A 39 -1.79 -8.57 7.83
C ARG A 39 -0.44 -8.00 7.37
N LYS A 40 0.61 -8.12 8.21
CA LYS A 40 1.99 -7.79 7.80
C LYS A 40 2.40 -8.59 6.57
N VAL A 41 2.16 -9.91 6.55
CA VAL A 41 2.47 -10.77 5.39
C VAL A 41 1.80 -10.24 4.12
N ALA A 42 0.50 -9.93 4.19
CA ALA A 42 -0.25 -9.43 3.03
C ALA A 42 0.31 -8.08 2.52
N LEU A 43 0.59 -7.14 3.43
CA LEU A 43 1.16 -5.84 3.06
C LEU A 43 2.58 -5.95 2.51
N ILE A 44 3.43 -6.79 3.10
CA ILE A 44 4.80 -7.02 2.61
C ILE A 44 4.78 -7.65 1.22
N ALA A 45 3.93 -8.64 0.98
CA ALA A 45 3.77 -9.24 -0.35
C ALA A 45 3.30 -8.22 -1.39
N ALA A 46 2.30 -7.39 -1.05
CA ALA A 46 1.81 -6.32 -1.90
C ALA A 46 2.91 -5.30 -2.24
N LEU A 47 3.66 -4.84 -1.25
CA LEU A 47 4.71 -3.84 -1.40
C LEU A 47 5.97 -4.37 -2.11
N ALA A 48 6.25 -5.66 -2.01
CA ALA A 48 7.36 -6.32 -2.68
C ALA A 48 7.05 -6.67 -4.15
N THR A 49 5.78 -6.60 -4.57
CA THR A 49 5.39 -6.84 -5.96
C THR A 49 5.74 -5.61 -6.82
N ASN A 50 6.26 -5.83 -8.03
CA ASN A 50 6.44 -4.76 -9.02
C ASN A 50 5.15 -4.49 -9.80
N ALA A 51 4.05 -4.25 -9.09
CA ALA A 51 2.77 -3.95 -9.72
C ALA A 51 2.74 -2.50 -10.23
N GLU A 52 2.17 -2.31 -11.42
CA GLU A 52 1.89 -0.98 -11.99
C GLU A 52 0.71 -0.29 -11.30
N LEU A 53 -0.14 -1.06 -10.59
CA LEU A 53 -1.25 -0.54 -9.81
C LEU A 53 -1.47 -1.43 -8.58
N LEU A 54 -1.62 -0.80 -7.42
CA LEU A 54 -1.94 -1.48 -6.17
C LEU A 54 -3.21 -0.87 -5.56
N VAL A 55 -4.25 -1.68 -5.46
CA VAL A 55 -5.52 -1.29 -4.81
C VAL A 55 -5.59 -2.01 -3.48
N LEU A 56 -5.72 -1.25 -2.39
CA LEU A 56 -5.82 -1.77 -1.03
C LEU A 56 -7.03 -1.13 -0.35
N ASP A 57 -7.90 -1.96 0.22
CA ASP A 57 -9.01 -1.49 1.05
C ASP A 57 -8.65 -1.68 2.53
N GLU A 58 -8.65 -0.58 3.28
CA GLU A 58 -8.27 -0.54 4.70
C GLU A 58 -6.97 -1.31 5.04
N PRO A 59 -5.83 -1.05 4.36
CA PRO A 59 -4.65 -1.91 4.40
C PRO A 59 -4.09 -2.13 5.81
N THR A 60 -4.17 -1.12 6.68
CA THR A 60 -3.56 -1.11 8.01
C THR A 60 -4.54 -1.38 9.15
N ALA A 61 -5.83 -1.61 8.86
CA ALA A 61 -6.84 -1.81 9.89
C ALA A 61 -6.54 -3.01 10.80
N GLY A 62 -6.57 -2.78 12.11
CA GLY A 62 -6.30 -3.78 13.13
C GLY A 62 -4.81 -4.07 13.38
N LEU A 63 -3.90 -3.28 12.79
CA LEU A 63 -2.53 -3.17 13.29
C LEU A 63 -2.49 -2.23 14.49
N ASP A 64 -1.46 -2.36 15.32
CA ASP A 64 -1.21 -1.36 16.36
C ASP A 64 -0.82 0.00 15.72
N PRO A 65 -1.04 1.14 16.41
CA PRO A 65 -0.84 2.47 15.81
C PRO A 65 0.58 2.74 15.30
N LEU A 66 1.60 2.17 15.95
CA LEU A 66 3.00 2.36 15.56
C LEU A 66 3.31 1.62 14.26
N MET A 67 2.88 0.36 14.18
CA MET A 67 3.03 -0.48 12.99
C MET A 67 2.25 0.09 11.80
N GLU A 68 1.04 0.57 12.03
CA GLU A 68 0.24 1.24 11.02
C GLU A 68 0.96 2.47 10.44
N ALA A 69 1.54 3.33 11.28
CA ALA A 69 2.30 4.50 10.82
C ALA A 69 3.52 4.09 9.97
N ALA A 70 4.24 3.04 10.36
CA ALA A 70 5.37 2.51 9.62
C ALA A 70 4.96 1.97 8.22
N PHE A 71 3.85 1.24 8.14
CA PHE A 71 3.31 0.74 6.87
C PHE A 71 2.82 1.85 5.95
N ARG A 72 2.14 2.88 6.49
CA ARG A 72 1.77 4.07 5.69
C ARG A 72 3.01 4.75 5.11
N GLY A 73 4.08 4.88 5.90
CA GLY A 73 5.40 5.32 5.45
C GLY A 73 5.92 4.53 4.24
N ALA A 74 5.86 3.20 4.32
CA ALA A 74 6.29 2.32 3.24
C ALA A 74 5.39 2.43 1.99
N LEU A 75 4.08 2.57 2.16
CA LEU A 75 3.11 2.79 1.08
C LEU A 75 3.41 4.09 0.31
N TRP A 76 3.61 5.22 1.00
CA TRP A 76 3.94 6.49 0.36
C TRP A 76 5.26 6.44 -0.42
N SER A 77 6.25 5.69 0.07
CA SER A 77 7.52 5.50 -0.67
C SER A 77 7.32 4.71 -1.98
N THR A 78 6.33 3.82 -2.00
CA THR A 78 6.04 2.94 -3.14
C THR A 78 5.26 3.67 -4.23
N THR A 79 4.30 4.53 -3.87
CA THR A 79 3.55 5.37 -4.83
C THR A 79 4.48 6.21 -5.72
N ARG A 80 5.57 6.76 -5.17
CA ARG A 80 6.57 7.54 -5.93
C ARG A 80 7.34 6.71 -6.97
N ARG A 81 7.39 5.39 -6.80
CA ARG A 81 8.08 4.47 -7.71
C ARG A 81 7.19 4.14 -8.91
N THR A 82 5.93 3.80 -8.65
CA THR A 82 4.94 3.51 -9.70
C THR A 82 4.62 4.74 -10.56
N ALA A 83 4.59 5.94 -9.97
CA ALA A 83 4.40 7.18 -10.74
C ALA A 83 5.57 7.52 -11.70
N ARG A 84 6.78 7.02 -11.41
CA ARG A 84 7.96 7.21 -12.27
C ARG A 84 7.92 6.30 -13.50
N SER A 85 7.32 5.12 -13.40
CA SER A 85 7.10 4.23 -14.54
C SER A 85 5.94 4.66 -15.44
N THR A 86 4.96 5.41 -14.92
CA THR A 86 3.85 5.98 -15.71
C THR A 86 4.19 7.31 -16.38
N SER A 87 5.45 7.76 -16.32
CA SER A 87 5.88 9.01 -16.96
C SER A 87 6.16 8.80 -18.46
N SER A 88 5.08 8.68 -19.22
CA SER A 88 4.97 9.15 -20.60
C SER A 88 3.65 9.89 -20.70
N GLU A 89 3.56 11.04 -20.02
CA GLU A 89 2.78 12.27 -20.32
C GLU A 89 2.87 13.20 -19.08
N PRO A 90 3.33 14.46 -19.22
CA PRO A 90 3.36 15.44 -18.14
C PRO A 90 2.09 16.31 -18.20
N GLY A 91 1.11 15.98 -17.37
CA GLY A 91 -0.08 16.81 -17.17
C GLY A 91 -1.17 16.01 -16.49
N GLU A 92 -1.61 16.47 -15.32
CA GLU A 92 -2.81 15.98 -14.62
C GLU A 92 -2.60 14.69 -13.80
N GLY A 93 -2.13 14.89 -12.57
CA GLY A 93 -1.98 13.81 -11.59
C GLY A 93 -3.33 13.32 -11.05
N PRO A 94 -3.52 12.01 -10.83
CA PRO A 94 -4.82 11.42 -10.46
C PRO A 94 -5.19 11.50 -8.96
N TRP A 95 -4.56 12.36 -8.15
CA TRP A 95 -4.69 12.34 -6.68
C TRP A 95 -5.44 13.54 -6.10
N LEU A 96 -6.71 13.69 -6.49
CA LEU A 96 -7.69 14.57 -5.84
C LEU A 96 -8.78 13.73 -5.15
N ILE A 97 -8.38 12.71 -4.39
CA ILE A 97 -9.30 11.96 -3.53
C ILE A 97 -8.71 11.95 -2.12
N GLN A 98 -9.48 12.51 -1.19
CA GLN A 98 -9.23 12.71 0.26
C GLN A 98 -8.82 14.16 0.65
N GLY A 99 -9.73 15.11 0.44
CA GLY A 99 -9.85 16.28 1.31
C GLY A 99 -10.97 16.03 2.34
N PRO A 100 -10.84 16.46 3.62
CA PRO A 100 -11.88 16.27 4.61
C PRO A 100 -13.16 16.98 4.20
N SER A 101 -14.28 16.25 4.21
CA SER A 101 -15.61 16.79 3.93
C SER A 101 -16.04 17.75 5.04
N THR A 102 -15.92 19.06 4.79
CA THR A 102 -16.64 20.08 5.56
C THR A 102 -17.93 20.43 4.83
N LYS A 103 -19.06 19.94 5.35
CA LYS A 103 -20.37 20.52 5.07
C LYS A 103 -20.50 21.86 5.81
N ALA A 104 -20.54 22.96 5.07
CA ALA A 104 -21.23 24.21 5.40
C ALA A 104 -21.19 25.05 4.10
N GLY A 105 -22.29 25.24 3.37
CA GLY A 105 -23.40 26.09 3.79
C GLY A 105 -23.07 27.55 3.50
N GLY A 106 -23.32 28.04 2.27
CA GLY A 106 -23.11 29.45 1.95
C GLY A 106 -23.34 29.78 0.47
N ARG A 107 -24.33 30.62 0.21
CA ARG A 107 -24.87 31.06 -1.08
C ARG A 107 -23.92 32.02 -1.81
N VAL A 108 -23.78 31.89 -3.14
CA VAL A 108 -23.09 32.87 -4.01
C VAL A 108 -24.14 33.86 -4.55
N PRO A 109 -24.01 35.19 -4.39
CA PRO A 109 -24.83 36.15 -5.12
C PRO A 109 -24.27 36.40 -6.53
N ALA A 110 -25.17 36.88 -7.39
CA ALA A 110 -25.10 36.99 -8.85
C ALA A 110 -23.89 37.73 -9.43
#